data_AF-A0A8J8IRF4-F1
#
_entry.id   AF-A0A8J8IRF4-F1
#
_cell.length_a   1.000
_cell.length_b   1.000
_cell.length_c   1.000
_cell.angle_alpha   90.00
_cell.angle_beta   90.00
_cell.angle_gamma   90.00
#
_symmetry.space_group_name_H-M   'P 1'
#
loop_
_entity.id
_entity.type
_entity.pdbx_description
1 polymer ?
#
loop_
_entity_poly.entity_id
_entity_poly.type
_entity_poly.pdbx_seq_one_letter_code
_entity_poly.pdbx_strand_id
1 'polypeptide(L)'
;MTLSPYTISPRQPSLAKIILALFIFSTLIIYAVDSYFDERPSKLEKRLWELGYPKESYIAMKVNNTLELRYAGGLLVVKTGQHLEYYNITAEQAYTLARQHFAPINQKLKEANIDIRFFVKPETLTEKRKKTGWYWCFEVWQEVQGTKLNTYNLVCVNRKTGAVIVESPLKAIALQGG
;
A
#
# COMPACT_ATOMS: atom_id res chain seq x y z
N MET A 1 -36.86 6.05 -68.72
CA MET A 1 -37.22 6.80 -67.50
C MET A 1 -35.99 6.92 -66.63
N THR A 2 -35.48 8.13 -66.47
CA THR A 2 -34.21 8.44 -65.77
C THR A 2 -34.47 8.59 -64.28
N LEU A 3 -33.74 7.82 -63.45
CA LEU A 3 -33.76 7.99 -61.99
C LEU A 3 -32.83 9.17 -61.61
N SER A 4 -33.38 10.14 -60.89
CA SER A 4 -32.66 11.30 -60.36
C SER A 4 -31.58 10.87 -59.38
N PRO A 5 -30.33 11.38 -59.46
CA PRO A 5 -29.33 11.09 -58.44
C PRO A 5 -29.62 11.92 -57.19
N TYR A 6 -30.03 11.25 -56.10
CA TYR A 6 -29.97 11.83 -54.77
C TYR A 6 -28.50 12.01 -54.38
N THR A 7 -28.00 13.24 -54.42
CA THR A 7 -26.71 13.58 -53.82
C THR A 7 -26.88 13.66 -52.30
N ILE A 8 -26.54 12.59 -51.58
CA ILE A 8 -26.36 12.65 -50.13
C ILE A 8 -25.05 13.40 -49.88
N SER A 9 -25.15 14.68 -49.52
CA SER A 9 -24.00 15.44 -49.01
C SER A 9 -23.63 14.87 -47.64
N PRO A 10 -22.41 14.33 -47.45
CA PRO A 10 -21.99 13.88 -46.13
C PRO A 10 -21.86 15.10 -45.23
N ARG A 11 -22.78 15.28 -44.27
CA ARG A 11 -22.65 16.28 -43.21
C ARG A 11 -21.38 15.96 -42.42
N GLN A 12 -20.28 16.65 -42.74
CA GLN A 12 -19.06 16.55 -41.96
C GLN A 12 -19.36 17.03 -40.54
N PRO A 13 -19.09 16.20 -39.51
CA PRO A 13 -19.31 16.61 -38.14
C PRO A 13 -18.39 17.80 -37.84
N SER A 14 -18.99 18.87 -37.30
CA SER A 14 -18.24 20.05 -36.88
C SER A 14 -17.16 19.65 -35.87
N LEU A 15 -15.95 20.19 -36.01
CA LEU A 15 -14.79 19.94 -35.15
C LEU A 15 -15.12 20.04 -33.65
N ALA A 16 -15.99 20.99 -33.26
CA ALA A 16 -16.48 21.14 -31.90
C ALA A 16 -17.23 19.90 -31.35
N LYS A 17 -18.04 19.22 -32.18
CA LYS A 17 -18.74 17.99 -31.80
C LYS A 17 -17.79 16.81 -31.63
N ILE A 18 -16.75 16.76 -32.45
CA ILE A 18 -15.69 15.74 -32.35
C ILE A 18 -14.91 15.93 -31.05
N ILE A 19 -14.49 17.16 -30.75
CA ILE A 19 -13.78 17.48 -29.49
C ILE A 19 -14.65 17.18 -28.28
N LEU A 20 -15.93 17.56 -28.30
CA LEU A 20 -16.84 17.30 -27.20
C LEU A 20 -17.03 15.80 -26.96
N ALA A 21 -17.20 15.01 -28.03
CA ALA A 21 -17.29 13.57 -27.92
C ALA A 21 -16.00 12.96 -27.34
N LEU A 22 -14.83 13.37 -27.83
CA LEU A 22 -13.53 12.92 -27.30
C LEU A 22 -13.36 13.28 -25.81
N PHE A 23 -13.76 14.49 -25.41
CA PHE A 23 -13.72 14.91 -24.02
C PHE A 23 -14.60 14.00 -23.14
N ILE A 24 -15.87 13.80 -23.53
CA ILE A 24 -16.79 12.92 -22.80
C ILE A 24 -16.23 11.50 -22.68
N PHE A 25 -15.78 10.90 -23.78
CA PHE A 25 -15.20 9.56 -23.76
C PHE A 25 -13.94 9.49 -22.90
N SER A 26 -13.06 10.49 -22.96
CA SER A 26 -11.86 10.54 -22.12
C SER A 26 -12.22 10.62 -20.63
N THR A 27 -13.19 11.44 -20.25
CA THR A 27 -13.65 11.55 -18.86
C THR A 27 -14.29 10.26 -18.35
N LEU A 28 -15.09 9.60 -19.18
CA LEU A 28 -15.69 8.30 -18.85
C LEU A 28 -14.62 7.21 -18.70
N ILE A 29 -13.60 7.19 -19.55
CA ILE A 29 -12.48 6.25 -19.43
C ILE A 29 -11.71 6.50 -18.14
N ILE A 30 -11.38 7.76 -17.82
CA ILE A 30 -10.68 8.10 -16.57
C ILE A 30 -11.49 7.63 -15.37
N TYR A 31 -12.80 7.94 -15.32
CA TYR A 31 -13.68 7.53 -14.23
C TYR A 31 -13.83 6.00 -14.12
N ALA A 32 -13.98 5.31 -15.25
CA ALA A 32 -14.09 3.85 -15.26
C ALA A 32 -12.79 3.18 -14.83
N VAL A 33 -11.64 3.74 -15.21
CA VAL A 33 -10.32 3.27 -14.79
C VAL A 33 -10.12 3.50 -13.28
N ASP A 34 -10.48 4.66 -12.77
CA ASP A 34 -10.42 5.00 -11.34
C ASP A 34 -11.29 4.04 -10.51
N SER A 35 -12.56 3.89 -10.89
CA SER A 35 -13.50 2.92 -10.28
C SER A 35 -12.98 1.48 -10.34
N TYR A 36 -12.38 1.07 -11.46
CA TYR A 36 -11.84 -0.28 -11.62
C TYR A 36 -10.60 -0.55 -10.75
N PHE A 37 -9.77 0.48 -10.51
CA PHE A 37 -8.63 0.38 -9.61
C PHE A 37 -9.06 0.42 -8.13
N ASP A 38 -10.08 1.20 -7.78
CA ASP A 38 -10.63 1.29 -6.43
C ASP A 38 -11.38 0.01 -6.00
N GLU A 39 -12.01 -0.70 -6.93
CA GLU A 39 -12.77 -1.93 -6.61
C GLU A 39 -11.89 -3.15 -6.33
N ARG A 40 -10.61 -3.14 -6.71
CA ARG A 40 -9.70 -4.25 -6.42
C ARG A 40 -9.04 -4.03 -5.07
N PRO A 41 -9.20 -4.96 -4.10
CA PRO A 41 -8.50 -4.81 -2.85
C PRO A 41 -7.00 -4.79 -3.11
N SER A 42 -6.34 -3.74 -2.65
CA SER A 42 -4.89 -3.63 -2.77
C SER A 42 -4.25 -4.85 -2.11
N LYS A 43 -3.04 -5.24 -2.53
CA LYS A 43 -2.32 -6.36 -1.88
C LYS A 43 -2.20 -6.16 -0.37
N LEU A 44 -2.14 -4.89 0.05
CA LEU A 44 -2.05 -4.47 1.43
C LEU A 44 -3.38 -4.64 2.18
N GLU A 45 -4.51 -4.25 1.58
CA GLU A 45 -5.85 -4.46 2.14
C GLU A 45 -6.19 -5.93 2.31
N LYS A 46 -5.92 -6.75 1.28
CA LYS A 46 -6.08 -8.19 1.40
C LYS A 46 -5.29 -8.74 2.58
N ARG A 47 -4.05 -8.26 2.75
CA ARG A 47 -3.19 -8.68 3.86
C ARG A 47 -3.68 -8.18 5.22
N LEU A 48 -4.22 -6.96 5.31
CA LEU A 48 -4.86 -6.45 6.51
C LEU A 48 -6.06 -7.32 6.93
N TRP A 49 -6.88 -7.75 5.97
CA TRP A 49 -8.01 -8.65 6.25
C TRP A 49 -7.55 -10.01 6.78
N GLU A 50 -6.48 -10.57 6.21
CA GLU A 50 -5.85 -11.80 6.73
C GLU A 50 -5.31 -11.63 8.16
N LEU A 51 -4.93 -10.41 8.55
CA LEU A 51 -4.52 -10.06 9.91
C LEU A 51 -5.71 -9.75 10.85
N GLY A 52 -6.94 -9.93 10.38
CA GLY A 52 -8.15 -9.76 11.17
C GLY A 52 -8.65 -8.31 11.25
N TYR A 53 -8.20 -7.42 10.36
CA TYR A 53 -8.79 -6.07 10.25
C TYR A 53 -10.08 -6.13 9.41
N PRO A 54 -11.10 -5.33 9.75
CA PRO A 54 -12.35 -5.32 9.00
C PRO A 54 -12.17 -4.65 7.64
N LYS A 55 -13.12 -4.89 6.73
CA LYS A 55 -13.15 -4.20 5.44
C LYS A 55 -13.61 -2.76 5.56
N GLU A 56 -14.50 -2.50 6.50
CA GLU A 56 -15.14 -1.20 6.71
C GLU A 56 -15.25 -0.90 8.21
N SER A 57 -15.31 0.39 8.55
CA SER A 57 -15.49 0.85 9.94
C SER A 57 -14.43 0.30 10.91
N TYR A 58 -14.86 -0.34 12.00
CA TYR A 58 -13.99 -0.91 13.02
C TYR A 58 -14.60 -2.16 13.64
N ILE A 59 -13.75 -2.99 14.23
CA ILE A 59 -14.15 -4.08 15.12
C ILE A 59 -13.58 -3.84 16.51
N ALA A 60 -14.37 -4.17 17.53
CA ALA A 60 -13.92 -4.18 18.91
C ALA A 60 -13.67 -5.63 19.34
N MET A 61 -12.47 -5.93 19.78
CA MET A 61 -12.09 -7.27 20.23
C MET A 61 -11.48 -7.21 21.62
N LYS A 62 -11.78 -8.22 22.44
CA LYS A 62 -11.13 -8.39 23.73
C LYS A 62 -10.02 -9.43 23.59
N VAL A 63 -8.78 -8.99 23.74
CA VAL A 63 -7.59 -9.86 23.73
C VAL A 63 -7.04 -9.88 25.15
N ASN A 64 -7.23 -10.99 25.86
CA ASN A 64 -6.95 -11.12 27.29
C ASN A 64 -7.69 -10.06 28.12
N ASN A 65 -6.95 -9.22 28.85
CA ASN A 65 -7.50 -8.11 29.64
C ASN A 65 -7.45 -6.76 28.92
N THR A 66 -7.30 -6.78 27.59
CA THR A 66 -7.12 -5.60 26.75
C THR A 66 -8.27 -5.51 25.76
N LEU A 67 -8.84 -4.31 25.58
CA LEU A 67 -9.79 -4.03 24.51
C LEU A 67 -9.03 -3.41 23.34
N GLU A 68 -9.11 -4.02 22.16
CA GLU A 68 -8.52 -3.53 20.91
C GLU A 68 -9.64 -3.07 19.97
N LEU A 69 -9.56 -1.83 19.49
CA LEU A 69 -10.37 -1.33 18.38
C LEU A 69 -9.49 -1.33 17.12
N ARG A 70 -9.84 -2.15 16.13
CA ARG A 70 -9.14 -2.29 14.86
C ARG A 70 -9.97 -1.68 13.75
N TYR A 71 -9.45 -0.68 13.05
CA TYR A 71 -10.14 0.03 11.97
C TYR A 71 -9.70 -0.49 10.60
N ALA A 72 -10.55 -0.37 9.58
CA ALA A 72 -10.31 -0.93 8.25
C ALA A 72 -8.95 -0.57 7.60
N GLY A 73 -8.43 0.64 7.84
CA GLY A 73 -7.12 1.08 7.33
C GLY A 73 -5.91 0.61 8.16
N GLY A 74 -6.10 -0.20 9.19
CA GLY A 74 -5.02 -0.61 10.09
C GLY A 74 -4.73 0.38 11.23
N LEU A 75 -5.66 1.28 11.56
CA LEU A 75 -5.57 2.04 12.82
C LEU A 75 -5.88 1.11 13.99
N LEU A 76 -5.21 1.32 15.12
CA LEU A 76 -5.42 0.53 16.32
C LEU A 76 -5.56 1.44 17.55
N VAL A 77 -6.56 1.15 18.36
CA VAL A 77 -6.70 1.72 19.70
C VAL A 77 -6.65 0.58 20.70
N VAL A 78 -5.78 0.69 21.70
CA VAL A 78 -5.58 -0.35 22.71
C VAL A 78 -5.93 0.23 24.08
N LYS A 79 -6.90 -0.36 24.77
CA LYS A 79 -7.28 0.02 26.13
C LYS A 79 -6.88 -1.09 27.11
N THR A 80 -5.99 -0.76 28.05
CA THR A 80 -5.56 -1.64 29.15
C THR A 80 -5.92 -0.98 30.48
N GLY A 81 -6.88 -1.54 31.21
CA GLY A 81 -7.41 -0.91 32.43
C GLY A 81 -8.00 0.48 32.13
N GLN A 82 -7.43 1.52 32.75
CA GLN A 82 -7.80 2.93 32.48
C GLN A 82 -6.92 3.59 31.41
N HIS A 83 -5.82 2.97 30.99
CA HIS A 83 -4.91 3.53 30.01
C HIS A 83 -5.40 3.25 28.59
N LEU A 84 -5.26 4.23 27.70
CA LEU A 84 -5.68 4.14 26.32
C LEU A 84 -4.57 4.63 25.39
N GLU A 85 -4.16 3.76 24.47
CA GLU A 85 -3.10 4.00 23.51
C GLU A 85 -3.68 4.10 22.10
N TYR A 86 -3.26 5.14 21.37
CA TYR A 86 -3.64 5.38 19.99
C TYR A 86 -2.46 5.08 19.05
N TYR A 87 -2.71 4.26 18.04
CA TYR A 87 -1.78 3.91 16.99
C TYR A 87 -2.39 4.35 15.65
N ASN A 88 -2.00 5.54 15.23
CA ASN A 88 -2.63 6.31 14.16
C ASN A 88 -2.01 6.10 12.78
N ILE A 89 -0.90 5.35 12.67
CA ILE A 89 -0.27 5.07 11.38
C ILE A 89 -0.98 3.88 10.72
N THR A 90 -1.60 4.14 9.56
CA THR A 90 -2.23 3.11 8.73
C THR A 90 -1.18 2.19 8.12
N ALA A 91 -1.58 1.01 7.65
CA ALA A 91 -0.65 0.12 6.97
C ALA A 91 -0.12 0.75 5.67
N GLU A 92 -0.92 1.56 4.98
CA GLU A 92 -0.53 2.25 3.75
C GLU A 92 0.50 3.36 4.01
N GLN A 93 0.28 4.15 5.06
CA GLN A 93 1.25 5.14 5.52
C GLN A 93 2.55 4.45 5.92
N ALA A 94 2.48 3.35 6.67
CA ALA A 94 3.67 2.58 7.03
C ALA A 94 4.41 2.02 5.81
N TYR A 95 3.68 1.52 4.80
CA TYR A 95 4.28 1.05 3.56
C TYR A 95 5.00 2.18 2.81
N THR A 96 4.39 3.36 2.75
CA THR A 96 4.99 4.56 2.16
C THR A 96 6.26 4.96 2.88
N LEU A 97 6.24 5.04 4.22
CA LEU A 97 7.41 5.36 5.04
C LEU A 97 8.53 4.33 4.86
N ALA A 98 8.19 3.04 4.81
CA ALA A 98 9.15 1.97 4.57
C ALA A 98 9.81 2.09 3.19
N ARG A 99 9.06 2.43 2.13
CA ARG A 99 9.63 2.68 0.79
C ARG A 99 10.52 3.91 0.75
N GLN A 100 10.09 4.99 1.39
CA GLN A 100 10.85 6.23 1.46
C GLN A 100 12.19 6.04 2.18
N HIS A 101 12.25 5.16 3.18
CA HIS A 101 13.50 4.81 3.86
C HIS A 101 14.59 4.28 2.91
N PHE A 102 14.22 3.44 1.93
CA PHE A 102 15.17 2.87 0.97
C PHE A 102 15.40 3.72 -0.28
N ALA A 103 14.60 4.77 -0.51
CA ALA A 103 14.73 5.60 -1.70
C ALA A 103 16.11 6.29 -1.82
N PRO A 104 16.67 6.91 -0.75
CA PRO A 104 18.02 7.48 -0.80
C PRO A 104 19.11 6.44 -1.05
N ILE A 105 18.96 5.23 -0.50
CA ILE A 105 19.93 4.14 -0.67
C ILE A 105 19.95 3.70 -2.14
N ASN A 106 18.76 3.46 -2.71
CA ASN A 106 18.62 3.10 -4.11
C ASN A 106 19.13 4.18 -5.05
N GLN A 107 18.93 5.45 -4.72
CA GLN A 107 19.45 6.57 -5.50
C GLN A 107 20.98 6.53 -5.53
N LYS A 108 21.65 6.35 -4.39
CA LYS A 108 23.12 6.25 -4.32
C LYS A 108 23.67 5.06 -5.10
N LEU A 109 23.00 3.90 -5.03
CA LEU A 109 23.40 2.71 -5.78
C LEU A 109 23.31 2.94 -7.29
N LYS A 110 22.22 3.60 -7.73
CA LYS A 110 22.04 4.00 -9.12
C LYS A 110 23.12 5.00 -9.57
N GLU A 111 23.42 6.01 -8.77
CA GLU A 111 24.48 6.99 -9.05
C GLU A 111 25.86 6.33 -9.15
N ALA A 112 26.10 5.26 -8.38
CA ALA A 112 27.32 4.46 -8.42
C ALA A 112 27.35 3.40 -9.54
N ASN A 113 26.33 3.34 -10.42
CA ASN A 113 26.16 2.30 -11.44
C ASN A 113 26.18 0.86 -10.88
N ILE A 114 25.69 0.68 -9.66
CA ILE A 114 25.54 -0.63 -9.03
C ILE A 114 24.11 -1.11 -9.29
N ASP A 115 23.97 -2.25 -9.98
CA ASP A 115 22.67 -2.85 -10.31
C ASP A 115 22.06 -3.64 -9.15
N ILE A 116 21.81 -2.91 -8.05
CA ILE A 116 21.17 -3.40 -6.83
C ILE A 116 20.07 -2.42 -6.44
N ARG A 117 18.88 -2.95 -6.12
CA ARG A 117 17.75 -2.16 -5.63
C ARG A 117 17.07 -2.84 -4.45
N PHE A 118 16.89 -2.09 -3.38
CA PHE A 118 16.08 -2.51 -2.24
C PHE A 118 14.62 -2.09 -2.41
N PHE A 119 13.70 -3.00 -2.12
CA PHE A 119 12.27 -2.73 -2.15
C PHE A 119 11.54 -3.52 -1.07
N VAL A 120 10.30 -3.11 -0.81
CA VAL A 120 9.46 -3.66 0.25
C VAL A 120 8.22 -4.28 -0.39
N LYS A 121 7.86 -5.49 0.03
CA LYS A 121 6.67 -6.18 -0.48
C LYS A 121 5.45 -5.87 0.40
N PRO A 122 4.36 -5.30 -0.14
CA PRO A 122 3.17 -5.00 0.65
C PRO A 122 2.46 -6.27 1.15
N GLU A 123 2.52 -7.38 0.38
CA GLU A 123 1.94 -8.67 0.75
C GLU A 123 2.57 -9.33 1.98
N THR A 124 3.74 -8.88 2.42
CA THR A 124 4.45 -9.42 3.61
C THR A 124 4.17 -8.62 4.88
N LEU A 125 3.18 -7.72 4.85
CA LEU A 125 2.74 -6.98 6.02
C LEU A 125 2.45 -7.93 7.18
N THR A 126 3.02 -7.60 8.34
CA THR A 126 2.84 -8.31 9.62
C THR A 126 2.76 -7.31 10.76
N GLU A 127 2.10 -7.71 11.84
CA GLU A 127 2.09 -6.97 13.10
C GLU A 127 3.15 -7.50 14.05
N LYS A 128 3.88 -6.60 14.70
CA LYS A 128 4.76 -6.96 15.81
C LYS A 128 4.53 -6.06 17.01
N ARG A 129 4.38 -6.67 18.18
CA ARG A 129 4.39 -5.98 19.47
C ARG A 129 5.81 -5.99 20.02
N LYS A 130 6.34 -4.82 20.35
CA LYS A 130 7.65 -4.62 21.00
C LYS A 130 7.45 -3.88 22.32
N LYS A 131 8.50 -3.81 23.15
CA LYS A 131 8.47 -3.04 24.41
C LYS A 131 8.07 -1.56 24.19
N THR A 132 8.41 -1.01 23.03
CA THR A 132 8.16 0.39 22.64
C THR A 132 6.84 0.61 21.90
N GLY A 133 5.98 -0.42 21.80
CA GLY A 133 4.65 -0.32 21.19
C GLY A 133 4.44 -1.27 20.01
N TRP A 134 3.44 -0.96 19.19
CA TRP A 134 3.06 -1.75 18.02
C TRP A 134 3.72 -1.26 16.73
N TYR A 135 4.05 -2.21 15.86
CA TYR A 135 4.77 -1.97 14.61
C TYR A 135 4.09 -2.66 13.44
N TRP A 136 4.09 -1.98 12.30
CA TRP A 136 3.86 -2.58 10.98
C TRP A 136 5.20 -3.01 10.39
N CYS A 137 5.35 -4.29 10.09
CA CYS A 137 6.60 -4.83 9.56
C CYS A 137 6.40 -5.43 8.18
N PHE A 138 7.38 -5.20 7.31
CA PHE A 138 7.40 -5.73 5.94
C PHE A 138 8.76 -6.38 5.66
N GLU A 139 8.77 -7.39 4.80
CA GLU A 139 10.03 -7.95 4.30
C GLU A 139 10.73 -7.01 3.33
N VAL A 140 12.05 -6.91 3.51
CA VAL A 140 12.95 -6.19 2.63
C VAL A 140 13.54 -7.17 1.62
N TRP A 141 13.37 -6.82 0.35
CA TRP A 141 13.87 -7.58 -0.77
C TRP A 141 14.92 -6.77 -1.52
N GLN A 142 15.88 -7.48 -2.10
CA GLN A 142 16.88 -6.91 -2.98
C GLN A 142 16.68 -7.45 -4.38
N GLU A 143 16.81 -6.59 -5.38
CA GLU A 143 16.85 -6.95 -6.79
C GLU A 143 18.28 -6.72 -7.26
N VAL A 144 18.92 -7.78 -7.77
CA VAL A 144 20.29 -7.75 -8.29
C VAL A 144 20.23 -8.28 -9.71
N GLN A 145 20.53 -7.45 -10.71
CA GLN A 145 20.52 -7.85 -12.12
C GLN A 145 19.20 -8.55 -12.54
N GLY A 146 18.07 -8.00 -12.10
CA GLY A 146 16.74 -8.55 -12.35
C GLY A 146 16.34 -9.76 -11.50
N THR A 147 17.26 -10.32 -10.70
CA THR A 147 16.96 -11.42 -9.76
C THR A 147 16.52 -10.86 -8.41
N LYS A 148 15.33 -11.26 -7.95
CA LYS A 148 14.76 -10.82 -6.67
C LYS A 148 15.07 -11.81 -5.56
N LEU A 149 15.82 -11.35 -4.55
CA LEU A 149 16.23 -12.12 -3.39
C LEU A 149 15.61 -11.54 -2.13
N ASN A 150 15.16 -12.41 -1.23
CA ASN A 150 14.78 -11.99 0.10
C ASN A 150 16.06 -11.70 0.91
N THR A 151 16.15 -10.52 1.53
CA THR A 151 17.30 -10.20 2.39
C THR A 151 17.15 -10.80 3.80
N TYR A 152 16.01 -11.45 4.06
CA TYR A 152 15.50 -11.86 5.36
C TYR A 152 15.26 -10.71 6.33
N ASN A 153 15.64 -9.47 6.02
CA ASN A 153 15.42 -8.34 6.91
C ASN A 153 13.96 -7.88 6.87
N LEU A 154 13.52 -7.31 7.98
CA LEU A 154 12.23 -6.67 8.13
C LEU A 154 12.42 -5.18 8.33
N VAL A 155 11.65 -4.37 7.62
CA VAL A 155 11.49 -2.95 7.91
C VAL A 155 10.21 -2.77 8.72
N CYS A 156 10.33 -2.23 9.92
CA CYS A 156 9.25 -2.06 10.87
C CYS A 156 9.01 -0.58 11.16
N VAL A 157 7.77 -0.13 11.00
CA VAL A 157 7.33 1.23 11.26
C VAL A 157 6.52 1.26 12.55
N ASN A 158 6.94 2.09 13.51
CA ASN A 158 6.22 2.29 14.76
C ASN A 158 4.85 2.92 14.47
N ARG A 159 3.78 2.28 14.93
CA ARG A 159 2.40 2.68 14.59
C ARG A 159 1.91 3.94 15.29
N LYS A 160 2.67 4.45 16.27
CA LYS A 160 2.36 5.65 17.04
C LYS A 160 3.18 6.86 16.57
N THR A 161 4.42 6.64 16.16
CA THR A 161 5.38 7.72 15.83
C THR A 161 5.79 7.77 14.37
N GLY A 162 5.55 6.72 13.59
CA GLY A 162 6.05 6.60 12.22
C GLY A 162 7.56 6.30 12.12
N ALA A 163 8.25 6.13 13.25
CA ALA A 163 9.67 5.82 13.27
C ALA A 163 9.96 4.47 12.57
N VAL A 164 10.92 4.48 11.64
CA VAL A 164 11.31 3.31 10.85
C VAL A 164 12.54 2.64 11.47
N ILE A 165 12.48 1.32 11.63
CA ILE A 165 13.57 0.49 12.16
C ILE A 165 13.75 -0.70 11.24
N VAL A 166 15.00 -1.01 10.85
CA VAL A 166 15.32 -2.22 10.10
C VAL A 166 15.87 -3.27 11.05
N GLU A 167 15.28 -4.46 11.02
CA GLU A 167 15.63 -5.58 11.88
C GLU A 167 16.05 -6.78 11.04
N SER A 168 17.12 -7.44 11.47
CA SER A 168 17.44 -8.78 10.97
C SER A 168 16.82 -9.83 11.90
N PRO A 169 16.07 -10.82 11.39
CA PRO A 169 15.52 -11.91 12.20
C PRO A 169 16.60 -12.68 12.95
N LEU A 170 17.84 -12.68 12.43
CA LEU A 170 18.99 -13.35 13.05
C LEU A 170 19.36 -12.76 14.41
N LYS A 171 19.02 -11.49 14.68
CA LYS A 171 19.26 -10.86 15.98
C LYS A 171 18.31 -11.34 17.08
N ALA A 172 17.13 -11.88 16.72
CA ALA A 172 16.15 -12.37 17.70
C ALA A 172 16.54 -13.69 18.36
N ILE A 173 17.39 -14.49 17.71
CA ILE A 173 17.88 -15.78 18.23
C ILE A 173 18.93 -15.56 19.33
N ALA A 174 19.67 -14.45 19.29
CA ALA A 174 20.74 -14.15 20.25
C ALA A 174 20.25 -13.68 21.63
N LEU A 175 18.96 -13.33 21.79
CA LEU A 175 18.40 -12.77 23.04
C LEU A 175 17.50 -13.73 23.81
N GLN A 176 17.32 -14.97 23.36
CA GLN A 176 16.56 -16.02 24.07
C GLN A 176 17.44 -17.16 24.61
N GLY A 177 18.77 -17.03 24.49
CA GLY A 177 19.75 -18.04 24.92
C GLY A 177 20.80 -17.52 25.90
N GLY A 178 20.43 -16.60 26.80
CA GLY A 178 21.30 -16.06 27.84
C GLY A 178 20.62 -16.07 29.21
#